data_AF-A0A7Y2BJ73-F1
#
_entry.id   AF-A0A7Y2BJ73-F1
#
_cell.length_a   1.000
_cell.length_b   1.000
_cell.length_c   1.000
_cell.angle_alpha   90.00
_cell.angle_beta   90.00
_cell.angle_gamma   90.00
#
_symmetry.space_group_name_H-M   'P 1'
#
loop_
_entity.id
_entity.type
_entity.pdbx_description
1 polymer ?
#
loop_
_entity_poly.entity_id
_entity_poly.type
_entity_poly.pdbx_seq_one_letter_code
_entity_poly.pdbx_strand_id
1 'polypeptide(L)'
;MASLETEPPPARPNGKARRRGGAFIAAFVVLQFLIPLTYLARDDAADERFTWRRLTETDAPTCETEASLERLNGEREAVVLEKLIHQDWVAYVAQGRRAVVEAFLKQQCEADGVVSVALLNRCDDDRGVREFTLRCGGERAHETMKTAGR
;
A
#
# COMPACT_ATOMS: atom_id res chain seq x y z
N MET A 1 -40.36 23.44 49.11
CA MET A 1 -40.66 23.67 47.69
C MET A 1 -39.44 24.35 47.09
N ALA A 2 -38.72 23.70 46.18
CA ALA A 2 -37.49 24.24 45.57
C ALA A 2 -37.82 24.83 44.19
N SER A 3 -37.44 26.09 43.98
CA SER A 3 -37.61 26.81 42.72
C SER A 3 -36.57 26.30 41.72
N LEU A 4 -37.00 25.78 40.58
CA LEU A 4 -36.11 25.45 39.46
C LEU A 4 -35.74 26.78 38.77
N GLU A 5 -34.63 27.38 39.18
CA GLU A 5 -33.99 28.45 38.41
C GLU A 5 -33.54 27.86 37.07
N THR A 6 -34.34 28.08 36.03
CA THR A 6 -33.97 27.75 34.66
C THR A 6 -32.94 28.76 34.18
N GLU A 7 -31.73 28.27 33.90
CA GLU A 7 -30.65 29.03 33.25
C GLU A 7 -31.19 29.76 32.02
N PRO A 8 -30.85 31.06 31.83
CA PRO A 8 -31.35 31.82 30.70
C PRO A 8 -30.91 31.19 29.37
N PRO A 9 -31.76 31.21 28.34
CA PRO A 9 -31.43 30.60 27.07
C PRO A 9 -30.16 31.24 26.49
N PRO A 10 -29.27 30.44 25.87
CA PRO A 10 -28.02 30.95 25.34
C PRO A 10 -28.28 32.06 24.33
N ALA A 11 -27.45 33.11 24.39
CA ALA A 11 -27.56 34.26 23.52
C ALA A 11 -27.55 33.83 22.03
N ARG A 12 -28.55 34.28 21.26
CA ARG A 12 -28.62 33.97 19.83
C ARG A 12 -27.40 34.56 19.12
N PRO A 13 -26.71 33.79 18.26
CA PRO A 13 -25.55 34.29 17.56
C PRO A 13 -25.94 35.44 16.61
N ASN A 14 -25.15 36.51 16.63
CA ASN A 14 -25.24 37.62 15.69
C ASN A 14 -25.21 37.09 14.24
N GLY A 15 -25.95 37.71 13.31
CA GLY A 15 -26.05 37.27 11.90
C GLY A 15 -24.71 37.06 11.20
N LYS A 16 -23.69 37.87 11.53
CA LYS A 16 -22.31 37.68 11.04
C LYS A 16 -21.64 36.42 11.60
N ALA A 17 -21.83 36.12 12.88
CA ALA A 17 -21.31 34.92 13.53
C ALA A 17 -21.98 33.66 12.98
N ARG A 18 -23.31 33.72 12.73
CA ARG A 18 -24.06 32.63 12.11
C ARG A 18 -23.58 32.31 10.69
N ARG A 19 -23.29 33.33 9.86
CA ARG A 19 -22.72 33.12 8.51
C ARG A 19 -21.34 32.49 8.55
N ARG A 20 -20.46 32.93 9.45
CA ARG A 20 -19.10 32.36 9.61
C ARG A 20 -19.17 30.92 10.11
N GLY A 21 -20.03 30.63 11.09
CA GLY A 21 -20.26 29.27 11.57
C GLY A 21 -20.79 28.34 10.47
N GLY A 22 -21.78 28.82 9.69
CA GLY A 22 -22.29 28.06 8.54
C GLY A 22 -21.22 27.78 7.48
N ALA A 23 -20.38 28.76 7.16
CA ALA A 23 -19.28 28.57 6.21
C ALA A 23 -18.24 27.57 6.71
N PHE A 24 -17.90 27.60 8.00
CA PHE A 24 -16.98 26.64 8.60
C PHE A 24 -17.55 25.21 8.57
N ILE A 25 -18.82 25.04 8.97
CA ILE A 25 -19.49 23.73 8.91
C ILE A 25 -19.52 23.21 7.47
N ALA A 26 -19.89 24.06 6.51
CA ALA A 26 -19.91 23.68 5.10
C ALA A 26 -18.53 23.25 4.59
N ALA A 27 -17.48 24.01 4.93
CA ALA A 27 -16.11 23.65 4.57
C ALA A 27 -15.67 22.33 5.21
N PHE A 28 -16.02 22.09 6.48
CA PHE A 28 -15.71 20.85 7.18
C PHE A 28 -16.43 19.64 6.57
N VAL A 29 -17.71 19.79 6.23
CA VAL A 29 -18.48 18.75 5.54
C VAL A 29 -17.88 18.45 4.17
N VAL A 30 -17.53 19.48 3.39
CA VAL A 30 -16.84 19.29 2.10
C VAL A 30 -15.53 18.54 2.28
N LEU A 31 -14.71 18.91 3.27
CA LEU A 31 -13.47 18.21 3.58
C LEU A 31 -13.70 16.73 3.92
N GLN A 32 -14.74 16.43 4.69
CA GLN A 32 -15.12 15.06 5.03
C GLN A 32 -15.50 14.21 3.80
N PHE A 33 -15.98 14.81 2.72
CA PHE A 33 -16.24 14.10 1.47
C PHE A 33 -15.01 14.07 0.55
N LEU A 34 -14.24 15.15 0.49
CA LEU A 34 -13.04 15.24 -0.34
C LEU A 34 -11.99 14.21 0.07
N ILE A 35 -11.76 14.01 1.38
CA ILE A 35 -10.78 13.04 1.87
C ILE A 35 -11.09 11.63 1.32
N PRO A 36 -12.28 11.03 1.52
CA PRO A 36 -12.69 9.78 0.85
C PRO A 36 -12.58 9.82 -0.68
N LEU A 37 -12.91 10.95 -1.31
CA LEU A 37 -12.84 11.09 -2.77
C LEU A 37 -11.40 10.97 -3.30
N THR A 38 -10.41 11.47 -2.56
CA THR A 38 -9.00 11.28 -2.94
C THR A 38 -8.62 9.81 -3.06
N TYR A 39 -9.29 8.90 -2.33
CA TYR A 39 -9.08 7.46 -2.43
C TYR A 39 -9.77 6.81 -3.64
N LEU A 40 -10.69 7.50 -4.33
CA LEU A 40 -11.23 7.05 -5.61
C LEU A 40 -10.29 7.41 -6.77
N ALA A 41 -9.60 8.55 -6.65
CA ALA A 41 -8.59 8.97 -7.62
C ALA A 41 -7.25 8.21 -7.47
N ARG A 42 -7.05 7.52 -6.35
CA ARG A 42 -5.83 6.74 -6.09
C ARG A 42 -6.01 5.32 -6.61
N ASP A 43 -5.30 5.01 -7.69
CA ASP A 43 -5.39 3.75 -8.43
C ASP A 43 -4.61 2.63 -7.74
N ASP A 44 -5.00 2.29 -6.50
CA ASP A 44 -4.47 1.15 -5.74
C ASP A 44 -5.52 0.02 -5.72
N ALA A 45 -5.70 -0.64 -6.88
CA ALA A 45 -6.60 -1.79 -7.05
C ALA A 45 -6.28 -2.99 -6.13
N ALA A 46 -5.13 -2.97 -5.44
CA ALA A 46 -4.69 -4.00 -4.51
C ALA A 46 -4.99 -3.67 -3.02
N ASP A 47 -5.63 -2.54 -2.70
CA ASP A 47 -5.93 -2.20 -1.30
C ASP A 47 -7.06 -3.08 -0.72
N GLU A 48 -6.69 -3.92 0.24
CA GLU A 48 -7.60 -4.85 0.92
C GLU A 48 -8.58 -4.16 1.88
N ARG A 49 -8.37 -2.89 2.21
CA ARG A 49 -9.30 -2.13 3.08
C ARG A 49 -10.66 -1.93 2.42
N PHE A 50 -10.73 -2.07 1.09
CA PHE A 50 -11.94 -1.90 0.31
C PHE A 50 -12.28 -3.18 -0.48
N THR A 51 -12.19 -4.35 0.16
CA THR A 51 -12.66 -5.63 -0.41
C THR A 51 -14.09 -5.56 -0.93
N TRP A 52 -14.95 -4.72 -0.33
CA TRP A 52 -16.32 -4.48 -0.82
C TRP A 52 -16.42 -3.80 -2.19
N ARG A 53 -15.34 -3.19 -2.71
CA ARG A 53 -15.28 -2.66 -4.09
C ARG A 53 -15.00 -3.74 -5.14
N ARG A 54 -14.65 -4.96 -4.73
CA ARG A 54 -14.43 -6.11 -5.63
C ARG A 54 -15.73 -6.81 -6.06
N LEU A 55 -16.85 -6.08 -6.15
CA LEU A 55 -18.11 -6.65 -6.66
C LEU A 55 -18.05 -7.01 -8.16
N THR A 56 -16.97 -6.64 -8.84
CA THR A 56 -16.69 -6.95 -10.26
C THR A 56 -15.29 -7.54 -10.41
N GLU A 57 -14.96 -8.59 -9.64
CA GLU A 57 -13.70 -9.32 -9.77
C GLU A 57 -13.39 -9.64 -11.24
N THR A 58 -12.40 -8.95 -11.80
CA THR A 58 -11.49 -9.59 -12.74
C THR A 58 -10.62 -10.53 -11.93
N ASP A 59 -10.58 -11.81 -12.33
CA ASP A 59 -9.70 -12.82 -11.75
C ASP A 59 -8.30 -12.25 -11.50
N ALA A 60 -7.72 -12.59 -10.36
CA ALA A 60 -6.33 -12.22 -10.09
C ALA A 60 -5.46 -12.80 -11.22
N PRO A 61 -4.65 -11.98 -11.91
CA PRO A 61 -3.86 -12.46 -13.03
C PRO A 61 -2.90 -13.54 -12.56
N THR A 62 -2.75 -14.58 -13.37
CA THR A 62 -1.78 -15.64 -13.08
C THR A 62 -0.38 -15.06 -13.30
N CYS A 63 0.47 -15.13 -12.27
CA CYS A 63 1.83 -14.61 -12.32
C CYS A 63 2.84 -15.72 -12.05
N GLU A 64 3.82 -15.87 -12.95
CA GLU A 64 5.04 -16.64 -12.73
C GLU A 64 6.05 -15.77 -11.99
N THR A 65 6.64 -16.30 -10.92
CA THR A 65 7.55 -15.54 -10.05
C THR A 65 8.90 -16.22 -9.96
N GLU A 66 9.96 -15.48 -10.27
CA GLU A 66 11.34 -15.94 -10.18
C GLU A 66 12.11 -15.03 -9.21
N ALA A 67 12.80 -15.63 -8.24
CA ALA A 67 13.65 -14.91 -7.29
C ALA A 67 15.12 -15.30 -7.49
N SER A 68 16.02 -14.32 -7.41
CA SER A 68 17.47 -14.55 -7.49
C SER A 68 18.22 -13.71 -6.46
N LEU A 69 19.29 -14.30 -5.93
CA LEU A 69 20.23 -13.66 -4.99
C LEU A 69 21.57 -13.50 -5.67
N GLU A 70 22.22 -12.37 -5.43
CA GLU A 70 23.61 -12.14 -5.80
C GLU A 70 24.46 -12.10 -4.54
N ARG A 71 25.49 -12.94 -4.48
CA ARG A 71 26.39 -13.04 -3.33
C ARG A 71 27.66 -12.21 -3.54
N LEU A 72 28.39 -11.95 -2.46
CA LEU A 72 29.67 -11.20 -2.49
C LEU A 72 30.74 -11.81 -3.40
N ASN A 73 30.66 -13.12 -3.66
CA ASN A 73 31.53 -13.83 -4.59
C ASN A 73 31.15 -13.61 -6.08
N GLY A 74 30.12 -12.82 -6.37
CA GLY A 74 29.59 -12.59 -7.72
C GLY A 74 28.73 -13.74 -8.24
N GLU A 75 28.43 -14.74 -7.42
CA GLU A 75 27.58 -15.86 -7.79
C GLU A 75 26.11 -15.48 -7.70
N ARG A 76 25.33 -15.86 -8.72
CA ARG A 76 23.89 -15.66 -8.76
C ARG A 76 23.18 -16.98 -8.49
N GLU A 77 22.40 -17.01 -7.41
CA GLU A 77 21.67 -18.20 -6.96
C GLU A 77 20.17 -18.02 -7.20
N ALA A 78 19.54 -18.99 -7.86
CA ALA A 78 18.08 -19.00 -8.03
C ALA A 78 17.40 -19.51 -6.76
N VAL A 79 16.39 -18.79 -6.30
CA VAL A 79 15.69 -19.08 -5.05
C VAL A 79 14.37 -19.76 -5.36
N VAL A 80 14.19 -20.95 -4.80
CA VAL A 80 12.92 -21.70 -4.88
C VAL A 80 11.98 -21.21 -3.77
N LEU A 81 11.04 -20.33 -4.11
CA LEU A 81 10.15 -19.64 -3.17
C LEU A 81 9.32 -20.62 -2.33
N GLU A 82 8.81 -21.69 -2.94
CA GLU A 82 7.92 -22.68 -2.32
C GLU A 82 8.61 -23.46 -1.20
N LYS A 83 9.96 -23.51 -1.20
CA LYS A 83 10.74 -24.14 -0.14
C LYS A 83 11.08 -23.19 1.01
N LEU A 84 10.99 -21.88 0.77
CA LEU A 84 11.43 -20.84 1.69
C LEU A 84 10.28 -20.24 2.49
N ILE A 85 9.11 -20.08 1.87
CA ILE A 85 7.94 -19.46 2.49
C ILE A 85 6.68 -20.31 2.25
N HIS A 86 5.66 -20.12 3.10
CA HIS A 86 4.38 -20.79 2.93
C HIS A 86 3.74 -20.43 1.58
N GLN A 87 2.98 -21.36 1.00
CA GLN A 87 2.35 -21.21 -0.32
C GLN A 87 1.49 -19.93 -0.43
N ASP A 88 0.78 -19.54 0.63
CA ASP A 88 0.00 -18.30 0.65
C ASP A 88 0.87 -17.05 0.51
N TRP A 89 2.06 -17.05 1.11
CA TRP A 89 3.02 -15.95 0.94
C TRP A 89 3.62 -15.94 -0.46
N VAL A 90 3.84 -17.10 -1.08
CA VAL A 90 4.24 -17.18 -2.50
C VAL A 90 3.20 -16.48 -3.38
N ALA A 91 1.91 -16.75 -3.16
CA ALA A 91 0.84 -16.09 -3.90
C ALA A 91 0.83 -14.57 -3.69
N TYR A 92 1.08 -14.08 -2.48
CA TYR A 92 1.16 -12.65 -2.20
C TYR A 92 2.39 -11.96 -2.81
N VAL A 93 3.54 -12.65 -2.83
CA VAL A 93 4.75 -12.18 -3.52
C VAL A 93 4.51 -12.13 -5.03
N ALA A 94 3.87 -13.16 -5.60
CA ALA A 94 3.54 -13.24 -7.02
C ALA A 94 2.58 -12.13 -7.47
N GLN A 95 1.59 -11.81 -6.63
CA GLN A 95 0.69 -10.68 -6.85
C GLN A 95 1.38 -9.30 -6.77
N GLY A 96 2.66 -9.25 -6.36
CA GLY A 96 3.41 -8.00 -6.26
C GLY A 96 2.94 -7.11 -5.12
N ARG A 97 2.40 -7.69 -4.04
CA ARG A 97 1.93 -6.93 -2.88
C ARG A 97 3.11 -6.23 -2.23
N ARG A 98 3.14 -4.91 -2.32
CA ARG A 98 4.32 -4.10 -1.94
C ARG A 98 4.86 -4.41 -0.55
N ALA A 99 3.99 -4.49 0.47
CA ALA A 99 4.42 -4.78 1.84
C ALA A 99 5.07 -6.17 1.99
N VAL A 100 4.55 -7.16 1.26
CA VAL A 100 5.05 -8.55 1.30
C VAL A 100 6.35 -8.69 0.52
N VAL A 101 6.39 -8.13 -0.70
CA VAL A 101 7.60 -8.10 -1.53
C VAL A 101 8.73 -7.37 -0.80
N GLU A 102 8.46 -6.22 -0.20
CA GLU A 102 9.46 -5.45 0.55
C GLU A 102 9.96 -6.23 1.78
N ALA A 103 9.07 -6.85 2.54
CA ALA A 103 9.46 -7.69 3.67
C ALA A 103 10.28 -8.89 3.23
N PHE A 104 9.90 -9.56 2.14
CA PHE A 104 10.64 -10.68 1.57
C PHE A 104 12.06 -10.26 1.15
N LEU A 105 12.19 -9.18 0.37
CA LEU A 105 13.49 -8.69 -0.08
C LEU A 105 14.40 -8.30 1.10
N LYS A 106 13.84 -7.64 2.13
CA LYS A 106 14.58 -7.31 3.35
C LYS A 106 15.03 -8.56 4.11
N GLN A 107 14.16 -9.55 4.27
CA GLN A 107 14.49 -10.81 4.93
C GLN A 107 15.62 -11.54 4.23
N GLN A 108 15.66 -11.52 2.90
CA GLN A 108 16.76 -12.12 2.14
C GLN A 108 18.09 -11.37 2.29
N CYS A 109 18.05 -10.04 2.47
CA CYS A 109 19.24 -9.25 2.77
C CYS A 109 19.83 -9.49 4.17
N GLU A 110 19.09 -10.08 5.09
CA GLU A 110 19.60 -10.45 6.42
C GLU A 110 20.53 -11.68 6.37
N ALA A 111 20.50 -12.45 5.29
CA ALA A 111 21.38 -13.60 5.12
C ALA A 111 22.82 -13.17 4.84
N ASP A 112 23.78 -13.90 5.44
CA ASP A 112 25.20 -13.58 5.31
C ASP A 112 25.68 -13.67 3.85
N GLY A 113 26.42 -12.62 3.45
CA GLY A 113 27.08 -12.56 2.15
C GLY A 113 26.18 -12.24 0.95
N VAL A 114 24.96 -11.76 1.17
CA VAL A 114 24.06 -11.29 0.11
C VAL A 114 24.34 -9.82 -0.22
N VAL A 115 24.46 -9.50 -1.51
CA VAL A 115 24.72 -8.15 -2.05
C VAL A 115 23.46 -7.57 -2.69
N SER A 116 22.69 -8.39 -3.39
CA SER A 116 21.45 -7.95 -4.00
C SER A 116 20.44 -9.08 -4.08
N VAL A 117 19.17 -8.70 -4.07
CA VAL A 117 18.02 -9.60 -4.20
C VAL A 117 17.15 -9.04 -5.31
N ALA A 118 16.80 -9.88 -6.28
CA ALA A 118 15.90 -9.52 -7.36
C ALA A 118 14.73 -10.49 -7.43
N LEU A 119 13.55 -9.94 -7.63
CA LEU A 119 12.29 -10.65 -7.82
C LEU A 119 11.67 -10.20 -9.14
N LEU A 120 11.37 -11.16 -10.00
CA LEU A 120 10.75 -10.95 -11.30
C LEU A 120 9.39 -11.63 -11.32
N ASN A 121 8.33 -10.84 -11.51
CA ASN A 121 6.97 -11.35 -11.69
C ASN A 121 6.55 -11.14 -13.14
N ARG A 122 6.24 -12.22 -13.85
CA ARG A 122 5.62 -12.19 -15.18
C ARG A 122 4.15 -12.52 -15.02
N CYS A 123 3.28 -11.56 -15.26
CA CYS A 123 1.83 -11.69 -15.09
C CYS A 123 1.13 -11.63 -16.45
N ASP A 124 0.05 -12.38 -16.61
CA ASP A 124 -0.82 -12.32 -17.79
C ASP A 124 -1.79 -11.12 -17.70
N ASP A 125 -1.25 -9.91 -17.55
CA ASP A 125 -2.00 -8.66 -17.54
C ASP A 125 -1.33 -7.57 -18.38
N ASP A 126 -2.02 -6.44 -18.57
CA ASP A 126 -1.54 -5.31 -19.38
C ASP A 126 -0.17 -4.76 -18.96
N ARG A 127 0.28 -5.05 -17.73
CA ARG A 127 1.59 -4.60 -17.23
C ARG A 127 2.71 -5.62 -17.50
N GLY A 128 2.38 -6.85 -17.87
CA GLY A 128 3.29 -7.91 -18.35
C GLY A 128 4.36 -8.35 -17.34
N VAL A 129 5.40 -7.52 -17.14
CA VAL A 129 6.57 -7.88 -16.34
C VAL A 129 6.87 -6.81 -15.29
N ARG A 130 7.06 -7.25 -14.05
CA ARG A 130 7.37 -6.41 -12.89
C ARG A 130 8.66 -6.93 -12.26
N GLU A 131 9.68 -6.08 -12.22
CA GLU A 131 10.93 -6.38 -11.53
C GLU A 131 11.04 -5.56 -10.26
N PHE A 132 11.44 -6.21 -9.17
CA PHE A 132 11.71 -5.60 -7.87
C PHE A 132 13.11 -6.01 -7.42
N THR A 133 13.98 -5.02 -7.21
CA THR A 133 15.37 -5.27 -6.80
C THR A 133 15.68 -4.49 -5.53
N LEU A 134 16.40 -5.13 -4.61
CA LEU A 134 16.92 -4.54 -3.38
C LEU A 134 18.43 -4.81 -3.30
N ARG A 135 19.23 -3.76 -3.07
CA ARG A 135 20.66 -3.91 -2.79
C ARG A 135 20.88 -3.98 -1.29
N CYS A 136 21.56 -5.02 -0.82
CA CYS A 136 21.87 -5.24 0.58
C CYS A 136 23.21 -4.55 0.90
N GLY A 137 23.17 -3.44 1.64
CA GLY A 137 24.37 -2.73 2.12
C GLY A 137 24.50 -1.27 1.65
N GLY A 138 23.85 -0.36 2.38
CA GLY A 138 24.10 1.09 2.31
C GLY A 138 22.87 1.94 2.68
N GLU A 139 23.04 3.17 3.17
CA GLU A 139 21.92 4.05 3.61
C GLU A 139 20.92 4.46 2.49
N ARG A 140 21.20 4.08 1.22
CA ARG A 140 20.28 4.20 0.07
C ARG A 140 19.66 2.86 -0.37
N ALA A 141 19.87 1.79 0.41
CA ALA A 141 19.51 0.40 0.11
C ALA A 141 18.00 0.09 0.09
N HIS A 142 17.13 1.06 0.34
CA HIS A 142 15.68 0.83 0.47
C HIS A 142 14.83 1.43 -0.65
N GLU A 143 15.44 1.84 -1.76
CA GLU A 143 14.68 2.13 -2.98
C GLU A 143 14.37 0.83 -3.71
N THR A 144 13.19 0.25 -3.44
CA THR A 144 12.57 -0.69 -4.37
C THR A 144 12.35 0.04 -5.70
N MET A 145 13.26 -0.17 -6.65
CA MET A 145 13.12 0.38 -8.00
C MET A 145 12.14 -0.51 -8.75
N LYS A 146 10.91 -0.02 -8.96
CA LYS A 146 9.92 -0.69 -9.81
C LYS A 146 10.22 -0.31 -11.25
N THR A 147 10.95 -1.15 -11.97
CA THR A 147 11.09 -1.02 -13.42
C THR A 147 9.83 -1.62 -14.04
N ALA A 148 8.89 -0.77 -14.48
CA ALA A 148 7.79 -1.23 -15.32
C ALA A 148 8.36 -1.55 -16.71
N GLY A 149 8.28 -2.81 -17.13
CA GLY A 149 8.53 -3.21 -18.51
C GLY A 149 7.51 -2.53 -19.43
N ARG A 150 8.00 -2.04 -20.57
CA ARG A 150 7.28 -1.21 -21.54
C ARG A 150 6.39 -2.02 -22.47
#